data_AF-A0A1G9T8R7-F1
#
_entry.id   AF-A0A1G9T8R7-F1
#
_cell.length_a   1.000
_cell.length_b   1.000
_cell.length_c   1.000
_cell.angle_alpha   90.00
_cell.angle_beta   90.00
_cell.angle_gamma   90.00
#
_symmetry.space_group_name_H-M   'P 1'
#
loop_
_entity.id
_entity.type
_entity.pdbx_description
1 polymer ?
#
loop_
_entity_poly.entity_id
_entity_poly.type
_entity_poly.pdbx_seq_one_letter_code
_entity_poly.pdbx_strand_id
1 'polypeptide(L)'
;MTVPPDDDAHVELLLGAYVLGALSAVEDRRVAAHLAECDQCGAAYLGVADVPDFLALFSETDLAEGLGTGLPGPDGDLPGPGGRTG
;
A
#
# COMPACT_ATOMS: atom_id res chain seq x y z
N MET A 1 -14.74 6.61 27.84
CA MET A 1 -15.38 6.19 26.57
C MET A 1 -14.93 4.77 26.29
N THR A 2 -15.84 3.81 26.43
CA THR A 2 -15.55 2.41 26.11
C THR A 2 -15.92 2.23 24.64
N VAL A 3 -14.93 1.99 23.79
CA VAL A 3 -15.16 1.61 22.38
C VAL A 3 -15.76 0.20 22.40
N PRO A 4 -16.93 -0.05 21.78
CA PRO A 4 -17.52 -1.37 21.71
C PRO A 4 -16.61 -2.34 20.94
N PRO A 5 -16.70 -3.65 21.18
CA PRO A 5 -15.85 -4.64 20.52
C PRO A 5 -16.00 -4.60 19.00
N ASP A 6 -14.84 -4.66 18.36
CA ASP A 6 -14.51 -4.42 16.95
C ASP A 6 -14.96 -5.58 16.02
N ASP A 7 -16.24 -5.96 16.08
CA ASP A 7 -16.79 -6.99 15.17
C ASP A 7 -16.88 -6.49 13.70
N ASP A 8 -16.74 -5.18 13.49
CA ASP A 8 -16.68 -4.50 12.19
C ASP A 8 -15.49 -3.51 12.14
N ALA A 9 -14.27 -3.99 12.34
CA ALA A 9 -13.10 -3.20 11.94
C ALA A 9 -13.22 -2.87 10.45
N HIS A 10 -13.54 -1.62 10.13
CA HIS A 10 -13.58 -1.15 8.74
C HIS A 10 -12.30 -1.55 8.01
N VAL A 11 -12.47 -2.07 6.80
CA VAL A 11 -11.36 -2.64 6.01
C VAL A 11 -10.54 -1.59 5.27
N GLU A 12 -10.74 -0.30 5.55
CA GLU A 12 -10.12 0.83 4.84
C GLU A 12 -8.60 0.70 4.73
N LEU A 13 -7.92 0.24 5.79
CA LEU A 13 -6.47 0.04 5.81
C LEU A 13 -6.00 -1.14 4.94
N LEU A 14 -6.88 -2.08 4.59
CA LEU A 14 -6.58 -3.25 3.77
C LEU A 14 -6.90 -3.04 2.29
N LEU A 15 -7.64 -1.99 1.93
CA LEU A 15 -8.13 -1.79 0.55
C LEU A 15 -6.99 -1.64 -0.47
N GLY A 16 -5.89 -0.98 -0.10
CA GLY A 16 -4.72 -0.88 -0.96
C GLY A 16 -4.08 -2.25 -1.26
N ALA A 17 -3.93 -3.10 -0.23
CA ALA A 17 -3.41 -4.44 -0.43
C ALA A 17 -4.41 -5.35 -1.17
N TYR A 18 -5.71 -5.15 -0.94
CA TYR A 18 -6.78 -5.87 -1.61
C TYR A 18 -6.79 -5.63 -3.12
N VAL A 19 -6.76 -4.36 -3.57
CA VAL A 19 -6.75 -4.05 -5.01
C VAL A 19 -5.48 -4.53 -5.72
N LEU A 20 -4.37 -4.61 -4.99
CA LEU A 20 -3.10 -5.13 -5.50
C LEU A 20 -3.00 -6.66 -5.44
N GLY A 21 -4.02 -7.36 -4.94
CA GLY A 21 -4.01 -8.82 -4.79
C GLY A 21 -2.96 -9.34 -3.79
N ALA A 22 -2.56 -8.50 -2.83
CA ALA A 22 -1.48 -8.78 -1.87
C ALA A 22 -1.97 -9.38 -0.55
N LEU A 23 -3.29 -9.59 -0.39
CA LEU A 23 -3.88 -10.17 0.80
C LEU A 23 -3.82 -11.70 0.79
N SER A 24 -3.84 -12.31 1.98
CA SER A 24 -4.09 -13.74 2.09
C SER A 24 -5.53 -14.08 1.65
N ALA A 25 -5.78 -15.33 1.24
CA ALA A 25 -7.11 -15.78 0.83
C ALA A 25 -8.19 -15.69 1.93
N VAL A 26 -7.79 -15.54 3.20
CA VAL A 26 -8.71 -15.33 4.33
C VAL A 26 -9.08 -13.85 4.43
N GLU A 27 -8.09 -12.96 4.34
CA GLU A 27 -8.29 -11.52 4.39
C GLU A 27 -9.06 -11.02 3.16
N ASP A 28 -8.72 -11.53 1.98
CA ASP A 28 -9.41 -11.21 0.72
C ASP A 28 -10.92 -11.48 0.81
N ARG A 29 -11.31 -12.68 1.26
CA ARG A 29 -12.72 -13.03 1.49
C ARG A 29 -13.39 -12.17 2.56
N ARG A 30 -12.66 -11.78 3.60
CA ARG A 30 -13.19 -10.89 4.65
C ARG A 30 -13.46 -9.49 4.10
N VAL A 31 -12.53 -8.95 3.30
CA VAL A 31 -12.69 -7.64 2.65
C VAL A 31 -13.85 -7.68 1.66
N ALA A 32 -13.91 -8.70 0.79
CA ALA A 32 -14.99 -8.87 -0.17
C ALA A 32 -16.37 -8.96 0.51
N ALA A 33 -16.48 -9.73 1.61
CA ALA A 33 -17.73 -9.83 2.37
C ALA A 33 -18.13 -8.48 2.98
N HIS A 34 -17.20 -7.74 3.58
CA HIS A 34 -17.49 -6.44 4.19
C HIS A 34 -17.86 -5.38 3.13
N LEU A 35 -17.22 -5.38 1.97
CA LEU A 35 -17.55 -4.46 0.86
C LEU A 35 -18.97 -4.70 0.31
N ALA A 36 -19.51 -5.90 0.43
CA ALA A 36 -20.89 -6.20 0.02
C ALA A 36 -21.93 -5.58 0.98
N GLU A 37 -21.53 -5.24 2.21
CA GLU A 37 -22.44 -4.84 3.29
C GLU A 37 -22.19 -3.39 3.77
N CYS A 38 -21.05 -2.78 3.43
CA CYS A 38 -20.65 -1.46 3.90
C CYS A 38 -20.42 -0.44 2.77
N ASP A 39 -21.38 0.45 2.57
CA ASP A 39 -21.29 1.54 1.56
C ASP A 39 -20.11 2.48 1.78
N GLN A 40 -19.73 2.74 3.05
CA GLN A 40 -18.58 3.59 3.37
C GLN A 40 -17.27 2.96 2.87
N CYS A 41 -17.05 1.69 3.13
CA CYS A 41 -15.88 0.98 2.62
C CYS A 41 -15.95 0.78 1.11
N GLY A 42 -17.15 0.62 0.54
CA GLY A 42 -17.38 0.62 -0.91
C GLY A 42 -16.91 1.92 -1.56
N ALA A 43 -17.29 3.08 -0.98
CA ALA A 43 -16.83 4.38 -1.44
C ALA A 43 -15.30 4.54 -1.33
N ALA A 44 -14.70 4.09 -0.22
CA ALA A 44 -13.25 4.09 -0.06
C ALA A 44 -12.55 3.17 -1.08
N TYR A 45 -13.12 2.01 -1.39
CA TYR A 45 -12.62 1.07 -2.39
C TYR A 45 -12.60 1.70 -3.79
N LEU A 46 -13.66 2.40 -4.18
CA LEU A 46 -13.72 3.10 -5.47
C LEU A 46 -12.61 4.14 -5.62
N GLY A 47 -12.16 4.76 -4.52
CA GLY A 47 -11.05 5.71 -4.53
C GLY A 47 -9.68 5.07 -4.86
N VAL A 48 -9.54 3.76 -4.73
CA VAL A 48 -8.28 3.02 -4.96
C VAL A 48 -8.40 1.92 -6.03
N ALA A 49 -9.60 1.67 -6.57
CA ALA A 49 -9.86 0.56 -7.50
C ALA A 49 -9.05 0.66 -8.81
N ASP A 50 -8.75 1.87 -9.28
CA ASP A 50 -8.01 2.11 -10.52
C ASP A 50 -6.48 2.07 -10.32
N VAL A 51 -5.99 1.96 -9.08
CA VAL A 51 -4.55 1.96 -8.77
C VAL A 51 -3.78 0.88 -9.55
N PRO A 52 -4.25 -0.38 -9.68
CA PRO A 52 -3.56 -1.40 -10.47
C PRO A 52 -3.40 -1.02 -11.95
N ASP A 53 -4.41 -0.37 -12.54
CA ASP A 53 -4.37 0.07 -13.95
C ASP A 53 -3.35 1.20 -14.14
N PHE A 54 -3.25 2.12 -13.19
CA PHE A 54 -2.20 3.14 -13.20
C PHE A 54 -0.81 2.54 -13.03
N LEU A 55 -0.64 1.54 -12.17
CA LEU A 55 0.63 0.85 -11.98
C LEU A 55 1.06 0.07 -13.22
N ALA A 56 0.12 -0.48 -13.99
CA ALA A 56 0.40 -1.21 -15.23
C ALA A 56 1.05 -0.35 -16.34
N LEU A 57 1.02 0.99 -16.20
CA LEU A 57 1.69 1.92 -17.11
C LEU A 57 3.21 1.98 -16.89
N PHE A 58 3.69 1.45 -15.77
CA PHE A 58 5.11 1.45 -15.39
C PHE A 58 5.69 0.05 -15.56
N SER A 59 6.94 -0.02 -16.01
CA SER A 59 7.69 -1.27 -15.94
C SER A 59 8.11 -1.57 -14.50
N GLU A 60 8.45 -2.82 -14.21
CA GLU A 60 8.99 -3.20 -12.90
C GLU A 60 10.25 -2.42 -12.54
N THR A 61 11.07 -2.05 -13.54
CA THR A 61 12.25 -1.22 -13.36
C THR A 61 11.88 0.21 -12.96
N ASP A 62 10.89 0.83 -13.63
CA ASP A 62 10.42 2.19 -13.29
C ASP A 62 9.89 2.26 -11.85
N LEU A 63 9.17 1.23 -11.41
CA LEU A 63 8.65 1.12 -10.04
C LEU A 63 9.78 0.90 -9.04
N ALA A 64 10.76 0.06 -9.35
CA ALA A 64 11.91 -0.19 -8.48
C ALA A 64 12.79 1.05 -8.33
N GLU A 65 12.98 1.83 -9.39
CA GLU A 65 13.76 3.08 -9.35
C GLU A 65 12.99 4.20 -8.63
N GLY A 66 11.67 4.31 -8.84
CA GLY A 66 10.82 5.29 -8.18
C GLY A 66 10.59 5.03 -6.68
N LEU A 67 10.56 3.76 -6.25
CA LEU A 67 10.47 3.35 -4.85
C LEU A 67 11.85 3.14 -4.19
N GLY A 68 12.92 3.09 -5.00
CA GLY A 68 14.23 2.56 -4.62
C GLY A 68 15.23 3.51 -3.97
N THR A 69 14.90 4.78 -3.70
CA THR A 69 15.88 5.72 -3.09
C THR A 69 15.35 6.55 -1.92
N GLY A 70 14.20 6.19 -1.33
CA GLY A 70 13.65 6.88 -0.16
C GLY A 70 13.93 6.21 1.19
N LEU A 71 14.28 4.92 1.20
CA LEU A 71 14.64 4.20 2.41
C LEU A 71 16.16 4.00 2.44
N PRO A 72 16.88 4.51 3.44
CA PRO A 72 18.30 4.19 3.58
C PRO A 72 18.46 2.68 3.70
N GLY A 73 19.32 2.09 2.88
CA GLY A 73 19.72 0.69 3.04
C GLY A 73 20.33 0.46 4.43
N PRO A 74 20.33 -0.78 4.95
CA PRO A 74 20.88 -1.10 6.27
C PRO A 74 22.40 -0.82 6.36
N ASP A 75 23.05 -0.71 5.20
CA ASP A 75 24.46 -0.39 5.07
C ASP A 75 24.60 1.07 4.64
N GLY A 76 24.43 1.98 5.60
CA GLY A 76 24.68 3.41 5.40
C GLY A 76 26.16 3.68 5.13
N ASP A 77 26.64 3.47 3.91
CA ASP A 77 27.88 4.07 3.43
C ASP A 77 27.52 5.29 2.56
N LEU A 78 27.42 6.44 3.23
CA LEU A 78 27.41 7.72 2.56
C LEU A 78 28.80 7.95 1.94
N PRO A 79 28.95 8.10 0.61
CA PRO A 79 30.21 8.56 0.05
C PRO A 79 30.48 9.98 0.60
N GLY A 80 31.52 10.10 1.43
CA GLY A 80 31.98 11.38 1.95
C GLY A 80 32.27 12.35 0.81
N PRO A 81 31.98 13.66 0.96
CA PRO A 81 32.20 14.62 -0.12
C PRO A 81 33.70 14.71 -0.41
N GLY A 82 34.11 14.10 -1.53
CA GLY A 82 35.43 14.28 -2.12
C GLY A 82 35.64 15.75 -2.46
N GLY A 83 36.56 16.40 -1.75
CA GLY A 83 36.65 17.86 -1.69
C GLY A 83 38.08 18.43 -1.74
N ARG A 84 38.90 17.97 -2.69
CA ARG A 84 39.87 18.74 -3.51
C ARG A 84 40.99 19.58 -2.83
N THR A 85 42.24 19.16 -3.10
CA THR A 85 43.44 19.96 -3.48
C THR A 85 43.89 21.17 -2.63
N GLY A 86 45.14 21.09 -2.17
CA GLY A 86 45.98 22.22 -1.73
C GLY A 86 47.41 21.75 -1.49
#